data_AF-A0A0U5CMW0-F1
#
_entry.id   AF-A0A0U5CMW0-F1
#
_cell.length_a   1.000
_cell.length_b   1.000
_cell.length_c   1.000
_cell.angle_alpha   90.00
_cell.angle_beta   90.00
_cell.angle_gamma   90.00
#
_symmetry.space_group_name_H-M   'P 1'
#
loop_
_entity.id
_entity.type
_entity.pdbx_description
1 polymer ?
#
loop_
_entity_poly.entity_id
_entity_poly.type
_entity_poly.pdbx_seq_one_letter_code
_entity_poly.pdbx_strand_id
1 'polypeptide(L)'
;MCLRHQRQARIKSSSRRNSLLREKLLNIQSSQFPLHDIMIVRQLYARQGRQLLSINRRAYILKRLQSTETQTPTTTVETAVQDQSEEPVIPVPTESALDASTASESIRLAAVEAFSRQRDQVKHFKKLGSVVRDKYWPDALIEDPPLPSEITLELLLANQTHLGHTTSRWNPSNSQYIFGIRDGIHIISLELTAAYLRRAAKVVEEVAARGGLILFVGTRDGQKHAIVRAAELAGGYHVFDRWIPGSLTNGEQILGTCARKFVNGLDEELPGLAEHLEKRGSLKPDLVVCINPLENAVLLHECGLNNVPTIGVIDTDADTTRVTYPIPANDDSLRSVGLIAGVLGRAGEAGQRRRVESAKRGVLGYRPVSLTAEELNDQTVTSDGSEDLETPAEGAGFSFNSVGKQGRGL
;
A
#
# COMPACT_ATOMS: atom_id res chain seq x y z
N MET A 1 -2.69 -13.08 -57.19
CA MET A 1 -3.96 -12.61 -57.78
C MET A 1 -4.88 -13.81 -57.99
N CYS A 2 -5.68 -14.11 -56.97
CA CYS A 2 -6.94 -14.87 -57.01
C CYS A 2 -7.40 -14.95 -55.53
N LEU A 3 -8.70 -15.00 -55.27
CA LEU A 3 -9.36 -14.92 -53.94
C LEU A 3 -9.73 -13.50 -53.44
N ARG A 4 -10.30 -12.69 -54.34
CA ARG A 4 -11.36 -11.72 -53.96
C ARG A 4 -12.67 -12.31 -54.47
N HIS A 5 -13.45 -13.02 -53.66
CA HIS A 5 -14.91 -13.25 -53.83
C HIS A 5 -15.52 -14.15 -52.71
N GLN A 6 -15.21 -13.88 -51.44
CA GLN A 6 -15.95 -14.46 -50.29
C GLN A 6 -16.14 -13.44 -49.17
N ARG A 7 -16.75 -12.30 -49.53
CA ARG A 7 -17.37 -11.35 -48.60
C ARG A 7 -18.65 -10.84 -49.26
N GLN A 8 -19.75 -11.59 -49.16
CA GLN A 8 -21.12 -11.07 -49.31
C GLN A 8 -22.26 -12.09 -49.06
N ALA A 9 -22.02 -13.18 -48.33
CA ALA A 9 -23.07 -14.14 -47.97
C ALA A 9 -22.99 -14.55 -46.50
N ARG A 10 -23.09 -13.59 -45.58
CA ARG A 10 -23.36 -13.85 -44.14
C ARG A 10 -23.90 -12.64 -43.36
N ILE A 11 -24.59 -11.74 -44.05
CA ILE A 11 -25.32 -10.61 -43.45
C ILE A 11 -26.70 -10.60 -44.11
N LYS A 12 -27.60 -11.51 -43.67
CA LYS A 12 -29.05 -11.51 -43.94
C LYS A 12 -29.70 -12.78 -43.33
N SER A 13 -29.55 -13.00 -42.01
CA SER A 13 -30.35 -14.05 -41.32
C SER A 13 -30.45 -13.90 -39.79
N SER A 14 -30.41 -12.68 -39.24
CA SER A 14 -30.64 -12.48 -37.79
C SER A 14 -31.54 -11.29 -37.43
N SER A 15 -32.40 -10.85 -38.36
CA SER A 15 -33.39 -9.78 -38.12
C SER A 15 -34.81 -10.23 -38.44
N ARG A 16 -35.22 -11.39 -37.88
CA ARG A 16 -36.61 -11.91 -37.92
C ARG A 16 -36.92 -12.81 -36.71
N ARG A 17 -36.59 -12.36 -35.49
CA ARG A 17 -36.99 -13.04 -34.22
C ARG A 17 -37.45 -12.10 -33.10
N ASN A 18 -37.78 -10.84 -33.40
CA ASN A 18 -38.21 -9.85 -32.39
C ASN A 18 -39.56 -9.16 -32.71
N SER A 19 -40.46 -9.80 -33.46
CA SER A 19 -41.77 -9.20 -33.80
C SER A 19 -42.98 -10.13 -33.60
N LEU A 20 -42.85 -11.18 -32.77
CA LEU A 20 -43.94 -12.15 -32.52
C LEU A 20 -44.20 -12.45 -31.03
N LEU A 21 -43.81 -11.53 -30.14
CA LEU A 21 -44.07 -11.61 -28.69
C LEU A 21 -44.57 -10.28 -28.10
N ARG A 22 -45.35 -9.51 -28.88
CA ARG A 22 -45.91 -8.22 -28.44
C ARG A 22 -47.39 -8.00 -28.74
N GLU A 23 -48.16 -9.06 -29.01
CA GLU A 23 -49.57 -8.92 -29.41
C GLU A 23 -50.54 -9.96 -28.84
N LYS A 24 -50.18 -10.63 -27.74
CA LYS A 24 -51.12 -11.42 -26.94
C LYS A 24 -50.82 -11.18 -25.47
N LEU A 25 -51.62 -10.32 -24.84
CA LEU A 25 -51.99 -10.27 -23.41
C LEU A 25 -52.42 -8.84 -23.03
N LEU A 26 -53.40 -8.29 -23.76
CA LEU A 26 -54.18 -7.12 -23.35
C LEU A 26 -55.64 -7.41 -23.67
N ASN A 27 -56.32 -8.09 -22.75
CA ASN A 27 -57.77 -8.05 -22.56
C ASN A 27 -58.12 -9.03 -21.44
N ILE A 28 -58.44 -8.51 -20.26
CA ILE A 28 -59.52 -8.95 -19.36
C ILE A 28 -59.64 -7.83 -18.31
N GLN A 29 -60.72 -7.06 -18.39
CA GLN A 29 -61.16 -6.12 -17.37
C GLN A 29 -62.22 -6.79 -16.48
N SER A 30 -62.16 -6.39 -15.20
CA SER A 30 -63.26 -6.17 -14.24
C SER A 30 -64.12 -7.34 -13.72
N SER A 31 -63.93 -7.65 -12.44
CA SER A 31 -65.02 -7.90 -11.48
C SER A 31 -64.59 -7.47 -10.06
N GLN A 32 -65.34 -6.56 -9.45
CA GLN A 32 -65.18 -6.02 -8.08
C GLN A 32 -65.94 -6.91 -7.06
N PHE A 33 -65.36 -7.29 -5.90
CA PHE A 33 -65.67 -6.89 -4.50
C PHE A 33 -65.64 -8.17 -3.60
N PRO A 34 -65.53 -8.15 -2.26
CA PRO A 34 -64.86 -7.21 -1.33
C PRO A 34 -63.93 -7.90 -0.27
N LEU A 35 -63.16 -7.06 0.43
CA LEU A 35 -62.52 -7.14 1.77
C LEU A 35 -62.53 -8.46 2.58
N HIS A 36 -61.32 -8.94 2.92
CA HIS A 36 -60.95 -9.33 4.30
C HIS A 36 -59.43 -9.28 4.49
N ASP A 37 -58.98 -8.45 5.44
CA ASP A 37 -57.63 -8.46 6.00
C ASP A 37 -57.34 -9.81 6.67
N ILE A 38 -56.31 -10.52 6.21
CA ILE A 38 -55.70 -11.61 6.98
C ILE A 38 -54.18 -11.42 6.98
N MET A 39 -53.74 -10.75 8.04
CA MET A 39 -52.37 -10.56 8.46
C MET A 39 -51.82 -11.88 9.00
N ILE A 40 -51.02 -12.61 8.21
CA ILE A 40 -50.36 -13.84 8.69
C ILE A 40 -49.04 -13.46 9.38
N VAL A 41 -49.13 -13.20 10.69
CA VAL A 41 -47.98 -13.07 11.59
C VAL A 41 -47.47 -14.47 11.94
N ARG A 42 -46.29 -14.85 11.45
CA ARG A 42 -45.58 -16.05 11.92
C ARG A 42 -44.69 -15.69 13.11
N GLN A 43 -45.23 -15.96 14.30
CA GLN A 43 -44.57 -16.27 15.57
C GLN A 43 -43.19 -15.62 15.84
N LEU A 44 -43.23 -14.54 16.63
CA LEU A 44 -42.13 -14.07 17.45
C LEU A 44 -41.90 -15.03 18.63
N TYR A 45 -40.77 -15.74 18.63
CA TYR A 45 -40.27 -16.37 19.84
C TYR A 45 -39.44 -15.37 20.64
N ALA A 46 -40.03 -14.85 21.71
CA ALA A 46 -39.33 -14.09 22.74
C ALA A 46 -38.46 -15.04 23.57
N ARG A 47 -37.13 -15.04 23.33
CA ARG A 47 -36.18 -15.59 24.29
C ARG A 47 -35.91 -14.55 25.36
N GLN A 48 -36.51 -14.75 26.53
CA GLN A 48 -36.19 -14.01 27.74
C GLN A 48 -34.71 -14.21 28.08
N GLY A 49 -33.92 -13.15 27.93
CA GLY A 49 -32.56 -13.08 28.44
C GLY A 49 -32.60 -13.11 29.97
N ARG A 50 -31.97 -14.13 30.56
CA ARG A 50 -31.66 -14.13 31.98
C ARG A 50 -30.64 -13.02 32.25
N GLN A 51 -30.97 -12.20 33.25
CA GLN A 51 -30.10 -11.19 33.83
C GLN A 51 -28.76 -11.81 34.24
N LEU A 52 -27.66 -11.22 33.76
CA LEU A 52 -26.31 -11.48 34.25
C LEU A 52 -26.15 -10.75 35.59
N LEU A 53 -26.03 -11.52 36.68
CA LEU A 53 -25.45 -11.06 37.93
C LEU A 53 -23.93 -11.06 37.78
N SER A 54 -23.32 -9.88 37.91
CA SER A 54 -21.88 -9.71 38.11
C SER A 54 -21.47 -10.34 39.44
N ILE A 55 -20.66 -11.41 39.39
CA ILE A 55 -19.98 -11.96 40.57
C ILE A 55 -18.49 -12.04 40.25
N ASN A 56 -17.72 -11.21 40.95
CA ASN A 56 -16.27 -11.32 41.07
C ASN A 56 -15.93 -12.59 41.87
N ARG A 57 -15.27 -13.56 41.24
CA ARG A 57 -14.44 -14.55 41.95
C ARG A 57 -13.16 -14.85 41.16
N ARG A 58 -12.03 -14.45 41.74
CA ARG A 58 -10.71 -15.01 41.44
C ARG A 58 -10.72 -16.48 41.87
N ALA A 59 -10.30 -17.39 40.98
CA ALA A 59 -10.03 -18.77 41.36
C ALA A 59 -8.66 -19.19 40.79
N TYR A 60 -7.78 -19.61 41.70
CA TYR A 60 -6.58 -20.38 41.41
C TYR A 60 -6.98 -21.82 41.06
N ILE A 61 -6.38 -22.39 40.01
CA ILE A 61 -6.51 -23.81 39.65
C ILE A 61 -5.28 -24.53 40.18
N LEU A 62 -5.46 -25.43 41.14
CA LEU A 62 -4.51 -26.50 41.46
C LEU A 62 -4.82 -27.70 40.56
N LYS A 63 -3.92 -28.03 39.63
CA LYS A 63 -3.94 -29.33 38.94
C LYS A 63 -3.18 -30.36 39.77
N ARG A 64 -3.96 -31.31 40.30
CA ARG A 64 -3.52 -32.60 40.85
C ARG A 64 -3.16 -33.52 39.68
N LEU A 65 -1.93 -34.02 39.63
CA LEU A 65 -1.56 -35.23 38.88
C LEU A 65 -1.12 -36.28 39.90
N GLN A 66 -1.83 -37.40 39.93
CA GLN A 66 -1.43 -38.61 40.64
C GLN A 66 -0.42 -39.36 39.76
N SER A 67 0.71 -39.77 40.34
CA SER A 67 1.64 -40.73 39.74
C SER A 67 1.63 -42.01 40.58
N THR A 68 1.66 -43.15 39.88
CA THR A 68 1.67 -44.51 40.41
C THR A 68 3.07 -44.91 40.91
N GLU A 69 3.12 -45.48 42.10
CA GLU A 69 4.33 -46.04 42.72
C GLU A 69 4.81 -47.32 42.01
N THR A 70 6.12 -47.49 41.89
CA THR A 70 6.77 -48.79 41.69
C THR A 70 7.99 -48.84 42.59
N GLN A 71 8.06 -49.86 43.46
CA GLN A 71 9.08 -50.03 44.48
C GLN A 71 10.27 -50.86 43.94
N THR A 72 11.50 -50.40 44.17
CA THR A 72 12.71 -51.25 44.19
C THR A 72 13.70 -50.76 45.25
N PRO A 73 14.47 -51.67 45.90
CA PRO A 73 15.05 -51.44 47.21
C PRO A 73 16.43 -50.76 47.20
N THR A 74 16.57 -49.85 48.16
CA THR A 74 17.69 -49.62 49.08
C THR A 74 19.09 -50.15 48.70
N THR A 75 20.01 -49.23 48.42
CA THR A 75 21.39 -49.34 48.94
C THR A 75 21.91 -47.94 49.22
N THR A 76 22.10 -47.66 50.50
CA THR A 76 22.59 -46.40 51.08
C THR A 76 24.10 -46.28 50.91
N VAL A 77 24.57 -45.15 50.38
CA VAL A 77 25.91 -44.62 50.64
C VAL A 77 25.74 -43.21 51.18
N GLU A 78 26.18 -43.04 52.42
CA GLU A 78 26.10 -41.82 53.19
C GLU A 78 27.08 -40.77 52.63
N THR A 79 26.64 -39.52 52.52
CA THR A 79 27.54 -38.38 52.66
C THR A 79 26.83 -37.37 53.55
N ALA A 80 27.42 -37.13 54.70
CA ALA A 80 26.87 -36.31 55.77
C ALA A 80 26.73 -34.85 55.32
N VAL A 81 25.51 -34.31 55.42
CA VAL A 81 25.28 -32.88 55.51
C VAL A 81 24.78 -32.63 56.93
N GLN A 82 25.65 -32.07 57.77
CA GLN A 82 25.24 -31.52 59.05
C GLN A 82 24.40 -30.28 58.80
N ASP A 83 23.14 -30.38 59.15
CA ASP A 83 22.25 -29.25 59.41
C ASP A 83 22.73 -28.61 60.72
N GLN A 84 23.31 -27.42 60.64
CA GLN A 84 23.30 -26.48 61.75
C GLN A 84 22.52 -25.26 61.30
N SER A 85 21.27 -25.26 61.74
CA SER A 85 20.42 -24.12 61.93
C SER A 85 21.15 -23.03 62.74
N GLU A 86 21.48 -21.93 62.08
CA GLU A 86 21.43 -20.58 62.64
C GLU A 86 21.30 -19.63 61.44
N GLU A 87 20.09 -19.08 61.27
CA GLU A 87 19.84 -18.02 60.29
C GLU A 87 20.74 -16.81 60.63
N PRO A 88 21.58 -16.31 59.70
CA PRO A 88 22.20 -15.02 59.91
C PRO A 88 21.07 -13.98 59.82
N VAL A 89 20.73 -13.40 60.97
CA VAL A 89 19.96 -12.16 61.05
C VAL A 89 20.71 -11.13 60.22
N ILE A 90 20.23 -10.88 59.00
CA ILE A 90 20.72 -9.78 58.17
C ILE A 90 20.38 -8.50 58.94
N PRO A 91 21.35 -7.70 59.39
CA PRO A 91 21.03 -6.41 59.95
C PRO A 91 20.45 -5.59 58.81
N VAL A 92 19.16 -5.25 58.90
CA VAL A 92 18.55 -4.24 58.03
C VAL A 92 19.34 -2.96 58.28
N PRO A 93 20.10 -2.44 57.29
CA PRO A 93 20.77 -1.17 57.48
C PRO A 93 19.66 -0.13 57.49
N THR A 94 19.44 0.49 58.64
CA THR A 94 18.72 1.75 58.73
C THR A 94 19.63 2.83 58.13
N GLU A 95 19.89 2.76 56.84
CA GLU A 95 20.56 3.82 56.10
C GLU A 95 19.52 4.79 55.58
N SER A 96 19.72 6.04 55.96
CA SER A 96 19.11 7.24 55.43
C SER A 96 18.72 7.11 53.96
N ALA A 97 17.50 7.54 53.63
CA ALA A 97 16.94 7.55 52.26
C ALA A 97 17.77 8.32 51.20
N LEU A 98 18.91 8.90 51.58
CA LEU A 98 19.87 9.57 50.69
C LEU A 98 20.86 8.57 50.06
N ASP A 99 21.23 7.47 50.73
CA ASP A 99 22.30 6.55 50.27
C ASP A 99 21.82 5.43 49.33
N ALA A 100 20.53 5.05 49.43
CA ALA A 100 19.90 4.12 48.50
C ALA A 100 19.85 4.67 47.06
N SER A 101 19.79 6.00 46.92
CA SER A 101 19.80 6.68 45.62
C SER A 101 21.17 6.56 44.93
N THR A 102 22.26 6.78 45.67
CA THR A 102 23.64 6.70 45.19
C THR A 102 24.07 5.28 44.85
N ALA A 103 23.66 4.29 45.66
CA ALA A 103 23.89 2.88 45.37
C ALA A 103 23.14 2.43 44.09
N SER A 104 21.89 2.87 43.93
CA SER A 104 21.12 2.59 42.70
C SER A 104 21.72 3.24 41.46
N GLU A 105 22.31 4.43 41.60
CA GLU A 105 22.98 5.15 40.52
C GLU A 105 24.28 4.43 40.10
N SER A 106 25.05 3.92 41.07
CA SER A 106 26.27 3.15 40.80
C SER A 106 25.99 1.84 40.04
N ILE A 107 24.90 1.15 40.39
CA ILE A 107 24.45 -0.07 39.70
C ILE A 107 24.02 0.24 38.27
N ARG A 108 23.31 1.36 38.06
CA ARG A 108 22.94 1.84 36.72
C ARG A 108 24.16 2.16 35.88
N LEU A 109 25.13 2.88 36.42
CA LEU A 109 26.38 3.21 35.73
C LEU A 109 27.17 1.95 35.35
N ALA A 110 27.28 0.99 36.26
CA ALA A 110 27.90 -0.31 35.99
C ALA A 110 27.15 -1.10 34.89
N ALA A 111 25.82 -1.06 34.89
CA ALA A 111 25.01 -1.70 33.85
C ALA A 111 25.18 -1.03 32.47
N VAL A 112 25.23 0.30 32.42
CA VAL A 112 25.48 1.08 31.19
C VAL A 112 26.89 0.78 30.65
N GLU A 113 27.88 0.70 31.54
CA GLU A 113 29.24 0.36 31.16
C GLU A 113 29.32 -1.09 30.64
N ALA A 114 28.69 -2.05 31.32
CA ALA A 114 28.61 -3.43 30.88
C ALA A 114 27.93 -3.56 29.51
N PHE A 115 26.83 -2.84 29.27
CA PHE A 115 26.16 -2.79 27.97
C PHE A 115 27.07 -2.21 26.88
N SER A 116 27.80 -1.13 27.19
CA SER A 116 28.73 -0.49 26.26
C SER A 116 29.88 -1.44 25.91
N ARG A 117 30.49 -2.09 26.90
CA ARG A 117 31.52 -3.13 26.70
C ARG A 117 30.99 -4.28 25.84
N GLN A 118 29.78 -4.78 26.12
CA GLN A 118 29.17 -5.85 25.33
C GLN A 118 28.94 -5.42 23.88
N ARG A 119 28.46 -4.20 23.66
CA ARG A 119 28.26 -3.64 22.31
C ARG A 119 29.58 -3.54 21.54
N ASP A 120 30.66 -3.12 22.19
CA ASP A 120 31.97 -3.02 21.55
C ASP A 120 32.60 -4.38 21.29
N GLN A 121 32.44 -5.34 22.20
CA GLN A 121 32.80 -6.74 21.98
C GLN A 121 32.05 -7.33 20.78
N VAL A 122 30.73 -7.14 20.70
CA VAL A 122 29.93 -7.61 19.56
C VAL A 122 30.44 -6.96 18.27
N LYS A 123 30.70 -5.65 18.24
CA LYS A 123 31.24 -5.01 17.03
C LYS A 123 32.58 -5.59 16.60
N HIS A 124 33.48 -5.84 17.55
CA HIS A 124 34.82 -6.36 17.28
C HIS A 124 34.76 -7.81 16.79
N PHE A 125 34.00 -8.66 17.46
CA PHE A 125 34.00 -10.11 17.22
C PHE A 125 32.92 -10.61 16.25
N LYS A 126 31.87 -9.84 15.94
CA LYS A 126 30.73 -10.28 15.08
C LYS A 126 31.13 -10.69 13.67
N LYS A 127 32.22 -10.14 13.13
CA LYS A 127 32.70 -10.44 11.77
C LYS A 127 33.69 -11.62 11.71
N LEU A 128 34.15 -12.11 12.86
CA LEU A 128 35.06 -13.26 12.91
C LEU A 128 34.30 -14.59 12.75
N GLY A 129 35.00 -15.64 12.30
CA GLY A 129 34.43 -16.96 12.05
C GLY A 129 34.11 -17.19 10.57
N SER A 130 32.91 -17.67 10.27
CA SER A 130 32.45 -17.97 8.90
C SER A 130 31.43 -16.94 8.39
N VAL A 131 31.53 -16.56 7.12
CA VAL A 131 30.52 -15.71 6.46
C VAL A 131 29.38 -16.60 5.95
N VAL A 132 28.19 -16.46 6.53
CA VAL A 132 26.97 -17.11 6.02
C VAL A 132 26.53 -16.41 4.74
N ARG A 133 26.59 -17.11 3.61
CA ARG A 133 26.11 -16.64 2.31
C ARG A 133 24.67 -17.12 2.06
N ASP A 134 23.97 -16.44 1.16
CA ASP A 134 22.63 -16.83 0.66
C ASP A 134 21.56 -17.03 1.76
N LYS A 135 21.65 -16.21 2.81
CA LYS A 135 20.66 -16.19 3.88
C LYS A 135 19.49 -15.29 3.49
N TYR A 136 18.27 -15.83 3.61
CA TYR A 136 17.05 -15.02 3.55
C TYR A 136 16.91 -14.13 4.80
N TRP A 137 16.69 -12.84 4.57
CA TRP A 137 16.40 -11.85 5.60
C TRP A 137 15.04 -11.22 5.30
N PRO A 138 14.07 -11.25 6.23
CA PRO A 138 12.73 -10.72 5.99
C PRO A 138 12.70 -9.24 5.57
N ASP A 139 13.53 -8.41 6.20
CA ASP A 139 13.50 -6.97 6.00
C ASP A 139 14.27 -6.51 4.76
N ALA A 140 15.15 -7.36 4.21
CA ALA A 140 16.01 -7.00 3.09
C ALA A 140 15.22 -6.55 1.85
N LEU A 141 14.07 -7.16 1.59
CA LEU A 141 13.20 -6.81 0.47
C LEU A 141 12.57 -5.42 0.61
N ILE A 142 12.41 -4.93 1.85
CA ILE A 142 11.82 -3.63 2.13
C ILE A 142 12.92 -2.56 2.13
N GLU A 143 14.07 -2.86 2.76
CA GLU A 143 15.19 -1.92 2.85
C GLU A 143 15.84 -1.64 1.48
N ASP A 144 16.17 -2.70 0.73
CA ASP A 144 16.83 -2.64 -0.58
C ASP A 144 16.13 -3.59 -1.58
N PRO A 145 15.01 -3.14 -2.17
CA PRO A 145 14.30 -3.93 -3.16
C PRO A 145 15.06 -4.05 -4.49
N PRO A 146 14.94 -5.19 -5.19
CA PRO A 146 15.59 -5.40 -6.48
C PRO A 146 15.00 -4.54 -7.59
N LEU A 147 15.77 -4.33 -8.66
CA LEU A 147 15.29 -3.61 -9.84
C LEU A 147 14.28 -4.46 -10.64
N PRO A 148 13.35 -3.84 -11.38
CA PRO A 148 12.41 -4.57 -12.24
C PRO A 148 13.07 -5.49 -13.28
N SER A 149 14.29 -5.17 -13.70
CA SER A 149 15.11 -5.99 -14.61
C SER A 149 15.73 -7.23 -13.95
N GLU A 150 15.93 -7.19 -12.63
CA GLU A 150 16.58 -8.24 -11.85
C GLU A 150 15.59 -9.30 -11.34
N ILE A 151 14.30 -9.12 -11.62
CA ILE A 151 13.26 -10.07 -11.23
C ILE A 151 13.46 -11.37 -12.01
N THR A 152 13.77 -12.44 -11.29
CA THR A 152 13.83 -13.80 -11.82
C THR A 152 12.64 -14.64 -11.33
N LEU A 153 12.39 -15.77 -11.99
CA LEU A 153 11.30 -16.67 -11.60
C LEU A 153 11.57 -17.32 -10.23
N GLU A 154 12.85 -17.59 -9.92
CA GLU A 154 13.29 -18.14 -8.64
C GLU A 154 13.00 -17.16 -7.50
N LEU A 155 13.22 -15.86 -7.72
CA LEU A 155 12.92 -14.84 -6.74
C LEU A 155 11.42 -14.76 -6.45
N LEU A 156 10.58 -14.81 -7.49
CA LEU A 156 9.12 -14.81 -7.34
C LEU A 156 8.63 -16.08 -6.64
N LEU A 157 9.20 -17.24 -6.96
CA LEU A 157 8.92 -18.51 -6.32
C LEU A 157 9.28 -18.47 -4.83
N ALA A 158 10.49 -18.00 -4.49
CA ALA A 158 10.99 -17.90 -3.12
C ALA A 158 10.13 -16.98 -2.23
N ASN A 159 9.53 -15.95 -2.83
CA ASN A 159 8.64 -15.01 -2.17
C ASN A 159 7.16 -15.41 -2.20
N GLN A 160 6.84 -16.66 -2.55
CA GLN A 160 5.49 -17.24 -2.44
C GLN A 160 4.43 -16.53 -3.29
N THR A 161 4.84 -15.82 -4.35
CA THR A 161 3.94 -15.08 -5.24
C THR A 161 2.99 -15.98 -6.04
N HIS A 162 3.37 -17.24 -6.24
CA HIS A 162 2.65 -18.25 -7.03
C HIS A 162 1.48 -18.92 -6.28
N LEU A 163 1.40 -18.77 -4.96
CA LEU A 163 0.36 -19.42 -4.16
C LEU A 163 -0.90 -18.57 -4.21
N GLY A 164 -1.95 -19.07 -4.86
CA GLY A 164 -3.27 -18.45 -4.81
C GLY A 164 -4.15 -19.00 -3.69
N HIS A 165 -5.45 -18.80 -3.83
CA HIS A 165 -6.47 -19.31 -2.93
C HIS A 165 -6.92 -20.74 -3.25
N THR A 166 -7.72 -21.32 -2.34
CA THR A 166 -8.34 -22.64 -2.47
C THR A 166 -9.25 -22.71 -3.70
N THR A 167 -9.36 -23.89 -4.33
CA THR A 167 -10.22 -24.11 -5.52
C THR A 167 -11.70 -23.76 -5.33
N SER A 168 -12.19 -23.80 -4.08
CA SER A 168 -13.56 -23.44 -3.75
C SER A 168 -13.80 -21.92 -3.70
N ARG A 169 -12.75 -21.12 -3.45
CA ARG A 169 -12.78 -19.65 -3.41
C ARG A 169 -12.04 -19.11 -4.61
N TRP A 170 -12.62 -19.33 -5.78
CA TRP A 170 -12.01 -18.94 -7.05
C TRP A 170 -12.96 -18.08 -7.87
N ASN A 171 -12.43 -17.03 -8.48
CA ASN A 171 -13.15 -16.22 -9.45
C ASN A 171 -12.79 -16.66 -10.89
N PRO A 172 -13.77 -17.17 -11.67
CA PRO A 172 -13.55 -17.64 -13.04
C PRO A 172 -12.92 -16.60 -13.99
N SER A 173 -13.12 -15.31 -13.72
CA SER A 173 -12.53 -14.20 -14.47
C SER A 173 -11.00 -14.32 -14.55
N ASN A 174 -10.36 -14.82 -13.49
CA ASN A 174 -8.91 -14.91 -13.37
C ASN A 174 -8.32 -16.26 -13.83
N SER A 175 -9.13 -17.09 -14.50
CA SER A 175 -8.70 -18.39 -15.07
C SER A 175 -7.42 -18.31 -15.89
N GLN A 176 -7.21 -17.20 -16.61
CA GLN A 176 -6.08 -16.99 -17.52
C GLN A 176 -4.73 -16.91 -16.81
N TYR A 177 -4.71 -16.54 -15.53
CA TYR A 177 -3.48 -16.37 -14.74
C TYR A 177 -3.07 -17.65 -14.00
N ILE A 178 -3.97 -18.62 -13.89
CA ILE A 178 -3.76 -19.85 -13.15
C ILE A 178 -3.01 -20.84 -14.03
N PHE A 179 -1.87 -21.31 -13.53
CA PHE A 179 -1.07 -22.35 -14.16
C PHE A 179 -1.69 -23.74 -13.97
N GLY A 180 -2.19 -24.02 -12.76
CA GLY A 180 -2.77 -25.32 -12.42
C GLY A 180 -3.28 -25.38 -10.99
N ILE A 181 -3.59 -26.59 -10.53
CA ILE A 181 -4.05 -26.87 -9.17
C ILE A 181 -3.08 -27.86 -8.54
N ARG A 182 -2.68 -27.59 -7.30
CA ARG A 182 -1.87 -28.49 -6.49
C ARG A 182 -2.34 -28.42 -5.05
N ASP A 183 -2.50 -29.57 -4.40
CA ASP A 183 -2.90 -29.66 -2.99
C ASP A 183 -4.19 -28.86 -2.66
N GLY A 184 -5.12 -28.77 -3.63
CA GLY A 184 -6.39 -28.04 -3.48
C GLY A 184 -6.27 -26.51 -3.56
N ILE A 185 -5.10 -25.98 -3.93
CA ILE A 185 -4.82 -24.56 -4.09
C ILE A 185 -4.52 -24.27 -5.56
N HIS A 186 -4.96 -23.10 -6.05
CA HIS A 186 -4.58 -22.62 -7.36
C HIS A 186 -3.15 -22.09 -7.39
N ILE A 187 -2.36 -22.54 -8.35
CA ILE A 187 -1.02 -22.02 -8.60
C ILE A 187 -1.12 -20.95 -9.69
N ILE A 188 -0.65 -19.75 -9.38
CA ILE A 188 -0.53 -18.64 -10.32
C ILE A 188 0.72 -18.83 -11.18
N SER A 189 0.61 -18.55 -12.48
CA SER A 189 1.74 -18.64 -13.42
C SER A 189 2.76 -17.53 -13.16
N LEU A 190 3.96 -17.92 -12.73
CA LEU A 190 5.06 -17.01 -12.43
C LEU A 190 5.56 -16.23 -13.65
N GLU A 191 5.48 -16.80 -14.85
CA GLU A 191 5.86 -16.12 -16.09
C GLU A 191 4.94 -14.93 -16.35
N LEU A 192 3.63 -15.12 -16.13
CA LEU A 192 2.66 -14.05 -16.22
C LEU A 192 2.91 -13.02 -15.11
N THR A 193 3.09 -13.45 -13.86
CA THR A 193 3.44 -12.55 -12.75
C THR A 193 4.63 -11.66 -13.10
N ALA A 194 5.73 -12.24 -13.60
CA ALA A 194 6.92 -11.49 -14.00
C ALA A 194 6.64 -10.48 -15.12
N ALA A 195 5.90 -10.87 -16.15
CA ALA A 195 5.58 -10.01 -17.30
C ALA A 195 4.69 -8.83 -16.89
N TYR A 196 3.65 -9.08 -16.09
CA TYR A 196 2.73 -8.06 -15.61
C TYR A 196 3.36 -7.13 -14.58
N LEU A 197 4.21 -7.66 -13.68
CA LEU A 197 4.97 -6.85 -12.73
C LEU A 197 5.93 -5.90 -13.44
N ARG A 198 6.67 -6.36 -14.46
CA ARG A 198 7.54 -5.48 -15.28
C ARG A 198 6.74 -4.42 -16.03
N ARG A 199 5.57 -4.76 -16.56
CA ARG A 199 4.65 -3.80 -17.19
C ARG A 199 4.19 -2.74 -16.20
N ALA A 200 3.74 -3.14 -15.02
CA ALA A 200 3.31 -2.22 -13.97
C ALA A 200 4.45 -1.32 -13.49
N ALA A 201 5.65 -1.88 -13.28
CA ALA A 201 6.84 -1.11 -12.94
C ALA A 201 7.16 -0.04 -13.98
N LYS A 202 7.02 -0.36 -15.28
CA LYS A 202 7.19 0.61 -16.36
C LYS A 202 6.17 1.76 -16.29
N VAL A 203 4.92 1.46 -15.96
CA VAL A 203 3.88 2.49 -15.79
C VAL A 203 4.22 3.40 -14.60
N VAL A 204 4.60 2.83 -13.45
CA VAL A 204 5.00 3.60 -12.26
C VAL A 204 6.19 4.52 -12.57
N GLU A 205 7.21 3.99 -13.25
CA GLU A 205 8.41 4.73 -13.66
C GLU A 205 8.04 5.94 -14.56
N GLU A 206 7.16 5.75 -15.54
CA GLU A 206 6.77 6.83 -16.46
C GLU A 206 5.86 7.87 -15.80
N VAL A 207 4.98 7.46 -14.87
CA VAL A 207 4.17 8.41 -14.10
C VAL A 207 5.07 9.26 -13.18
N ALA A 208 6.02 8.63 -12.48
CA ALA A 208 6.99 9.34 -11.66
C ALA A 208 7.88 10.28 -12.50
N ALA A 209 8.33 9.83 -13.68
CA ALA A 209 9.14 10.66 -14.59
C ALA A 209 8.40 11.92 -15.07
N ARG A 210 7.07 11.86 -15.18
CA ARG A 210 6.20 13.01 -15.52
C ARG A 210 5.77 13.82 -14.29
N GLY A 211 6.25 13.48 -13.10
CA GLY A 211 5.89 14.18 -11.87
C GLY A 211 4.44 13.97 -11.43
N GLY A 212 3.82 12.84 -11.82
CA GLY A 212 2.49 12.49 -11.37
C GLY A 212 2.46 12.00 -9.92
N LEU A 213 1.31 12.17 -9.26
CA LEU A 213 1.10 11.77 -7.87
C LEU A 213 0.77 10.28 -7.81
N ILE A 214 1.66 9.48 -7.19
CA ILE A 214 1.47 8.05 -7.00
C ILE A 214 1.00 7.79 -5.58
N LEU A 215 -0.08 7.01 -5.43
CA LEU A 215 -0.64 6.61 -4.15
C LEU A 215 -0.52 5.09 -3.96
N PHE A 216 0.25 4.65 -2.97
CA PHE A 216 0.33 3.25 -2.57
C PHE A 216 -0.71 2.95 -1.48
N VAL A 217 -1.51 1.93 -1.68
CA VAL A 217 -2.59 1.56 -0.76
C VAL A 217 -2.46 0.10 -0.38
N GLY A 218 -2.42 -0.18 0.91
CA GLY A 218 -2.59 -1.53 1.42
C GLY A 218 -3.04 -1.53 2.86
N THR A 219 -4.19 -2.13 3.11
CA THR A 219 -4.96 -1.94 4.35
C THR A 219 -4.91 -3.13 5.30
N ARG A 220 -4.20 -4.20 4.91
CA ARG A 220 -4.03 -5.39 5.75
C ARG A 220 -2.92 -5.17 6.78
N ASP A 221 -3.10 -5.80 7.93
CA ASP A 221 -2.11 -5.77 9.01
C ASP A 221 -0.76 -6.33 8.52
N GLY A 222 0.34 -5.67 8.94
CA GLY A 222 1.70 -6.05 8.54
C GLY A 222 2.17 -5.48 7.20
N GLN A 223 1.28 -4.96 6.34
CA GLN A 223 1.70 -4.33 5.06
C GLN A 223 2.24 -2.91 5.23
N LYS A 224 1.93 -2.24 6.35
CA LYS A 224 2.29 -0.84 6.63
C LYS A 224 3.74 -0.50 6.29
N HIS A 225 4.69 -1.30 6.79
CA HIS A 225 6.12 -1.01 6.61
C HIS A 225 6.53 -1.04 5.13
N ALA A 226 6.05 -2.04 4.37
CA ALA A 226 6.35 -2.17 2.95
C ALA A 226 5.77 -1.02 2.12
N ILE A 227 4.53 -0.59 2.43
CA ILE A 227 3.83 0.46 1.68
C ILE A 227 4.46 1.83 1.95
N VAL A 228 4.73 2.14 3.23
CA VAL A 228 5.39 3.41 3.62
C VAL A 228 6.73 3.52 2.92
N ARG A 229 7.54 2.45 2.97
CA ARG A 229 8.85 2.42 2.33
C ARG A 229 8.76 2.54 0.80
N ALA A 230 7.82 1.86 0.16
CA ALA A 230 7.62 1.98 -1.29
C ALA A 230 7.22 3.40 -1.71
N ALA A 231 6.36 4.06 -0.91
CA ALA A 231 5.97 5.45 -1.15
C ALA A 231 7.15 6.42 -0.95
N GLU A 232 7.98 6.22 0.08
CA GLU A 232 9.20 7.00 0.29
C GLU A 232 10.16 6.90 -0.90
N LEU A 233 10.42 5.68 -1.40
CA LEU A 233 11.29 5.45 -2.56
C LEU A 233 10.76 6.15 -3.82
N ALA A 234 9.45 6.06 -4.06
CA ALA A 234 8.82 6.67 -5.23
C ALA A 234 8.61 8.19 -5.13
N GLY A 235 8.84 8.79 -3.95
CA GLY A 235 8.43 10.17 -3.67
C GLY A 235 6.91 10.37 -3.73
N GLY A 236 6.15 9.31 -3.41
CA GLY A 236 4.69 9.27 -3.48
C GLY A 236 4.03 9.31 -2.10
N TYR A 237 2.74 8.98 -2.09
CA TYR A 237 1.90 8.94 -0.90
C TYR A 237 1.51 7.51 -0.55
N HIS A 238 1.10 7.29 0.69
CA HIS A 238 0.64 5.97 1.16
C HIS A 238 -0.65 6.05 1.96
N VAL A 239 -1.42 4.96 1.94
CA VAL A 239 -2.55 4.70 2.82
C VAL A 239 -2.38 3.28 3.36
N PHE A 240 -2.18 3.16 4.68
CA PHE A 240 -2.10 1.86 5.37
C PHE A 240 -3.33 1.57 6.24
N ASP A 241 -4.09 2.59 6.62
CA ASP A 241 -5.35 2.43 7.33
C ASP A 241 -6.50 2.25 6.34
N ARG A 242 -7.69 1.96 6.87
CA ARG A 242 -8.91 1.84 6.07
C ARG A 242 -9.17 3.10 5.23
N TRP A 243 -9.39 2.91 3.93
CA TRP A 243 -9.80 3.97 3.02
C TRP A 243 -11.11 4.63 3.46
N ILE A 244 -11.13 5.97 3.52
CA ILE A 244 -12.33 6.74 3.81
C ILE A 244 -13.14 6.87 2.52
N PRO A 245 -14.37 6.32 2.46
CA PRO A 245 -15.19 6.41 1.27
C PRO A 245 -15.53 7.88 0.98
N GLY A 246 -15.40 8.28 -0.28
CA GLY A 246 -15.60 9.64 -0.74
C GLY A 246 -14.32 10.47 -0.81
N SER A 247 -13.14 9.92 -0.47
CA SER A 247 -11.89 10.70 -0.52
C SER A 247 -11.54 11.21 -1.92
N LEU A 248 -11.99 10.56 -3.00
CA LEU A 248 -11.80 11.07 -4.37
C LEU A 248 -13.06 11.75 -4.93
N THR A 249 -14.25 11.23 -4.65
CA THR A 249 -15.52 11.79 -5.18
C THR A 249 -16.00 13.02 -4.42
N ASN A 250 -15.74 13.08 -3.11
CA ASN A 250 -16.05 14.17 -2.19
C ASN A 250 -14.76 14.71 -1.53
N GLY A 251 -13.69 14.79 -2.32
CA GLY A 251 -12.35 15.15 -1.83
C GLY A 251 -12.30 16.54 -1.20
N GLU A 252 -13.12 17.49 -1.64
CA GLU A 252 -13.15 18.84 -1.07
C GLU A 252 -13.59 18.87 0.39
N GLN A 253 -14.54 18.01 0.78
CA GLN A 253 -15.02 17.95 2.17
C GLN A 253 -14.07 17.16 3.07
N ILE A 254 -13.44 16.10 2.55
CA ILE A 254 -12.58 15.20 3.34
C ILE A 254 -11.14 15.72 3.42
N LEU A 255 -10.60 16.19 2.30
CA LEU A 255 -9.22 16.68 2.17
C LEU A 255 -9.13 18.21 2.15
N GLY A 256 -10.25 18.92 2.33
CA GLY A 256 -10.30 20.39 2.30
C GLY A 256 -9.32 21.03 3.28
N THR A 257 -9.24 20.49 4.50
CA THR A 257 -8.40 20.99 5.59
C THR A 257 -6.92 20.58 5.46
N CYS A 258 -6.59 19.67 4.54
CA CYS A 258 -5.21 19.20 4.40
C CYS A 258 -4.31 20.26 3.75
N ALA A 259 -3.14 20.48 4.33
CA ALA A 259 -2.13 21.38 3.78
C ALA A 259 -1.64 20.89 2.42
N ARG A 260 -1.43 21.83 1.50
CA ARG A 260 -0.92 21.60 0.15
C ARG A 260 0.31 22.48 -0.05
N LYS A 261 1.11 22.15 -1.06
CA LYS A 261 2.32 22.91 -1.39
C LYS A 261 2.51 23.00 -2.89
N PHE A 262 2.97 24.16 -3.35
CA PHE A 262 3.48 24.33 -4.70
C PHE A 262 4.94 23.92 -4.75
N VAL A 263 5.31 23.23 -5.82
CA VAL A 263 6.60 22.59 -5.95
C VAL A 263 7.17 22.86 -7.34
N ASN A 264 8.45 23.19 -7.39
CA ASN A 264 9.20 23.39 -8.62
C ASN A 264 9.59 22.06 -9.30
N GLY A 265 10.19 22.14 -10.50
CA GLY A 265 10.72 20.94 -11.19
C GLY A 265 11.84 20.20 -10.44
N LEU A 266 12.42 20.81 -9.39
CA LEU A 266 13.46 20.25 -8.53
C LEU A 266 12.95 19.79 -7.17
N ASP A 267 11.63 19.78 -6.96
CA ASP A 267 10.97 19.45 -5.69
C ASP A 267 11.13 20.48 -4.55
N GLU A 268 11.57 21.70 -4.87
CA GLU A 268 11.66 22.81 -3.92
C GLU A 268 10.29 23.49 -3.74
N GLU A 269 9.95 23.80 -2.48
CA GLU A 269 8.67 24.41 -2.12
C GLU A 269 8.66 25.92 -2.43
N LEU A 270 7.55 26.40 -3.00
CA LEU A 270 7.32 27.81 -3.29
C LEU A 270 6.33 28.42 -2.28
N PRO A 271 6.80 29.07 -1.19
CA PRO A 271 5.93 29.60 -0.16
C PRO A 271 5.06 30.78 -0.64
N GLY A 272 5.54 31.59 -1.60
CA GLY A 272 4.83 32.77 -2.10
C GLY A 272 3.52 32.51 -2.85
N LEU A 273 3.22 31.24 -3.19
CA LEU A 273 1.99 30.86 -3.89
C LEU A 273 0.95 30.20 -2.98
N ALA A 274 1.15 30.23 -1.66
CA ALA A 274 0.27 29.55 -0.70
C ALA A 274 -1.19 30.05 -0.76
N GLU A 275 -1.41 31.35 -0.96
CA GLU A 275 -2.75 31.95 -1.04
C GLU A 275 -3.58 31.41 -2.23
N HIS A 276 -2.90 31.00 -3.31
CA HIS A 276 -3.52 30.43 -4.50
C HIS A 276 -3.95 28.96 -4.31
N LEU A 277 -3.51 28.29 -3.25
CA LEU A 277 -3.89 26.92 -2.94
C LEU A 277 -5.33 26.79 -2.46
N GLU A 278 -5.84 27.80 -1.74
CA GLU A 278 -7.20 27.80 -1.19
C GLU A 278 -8.25 27.83 -2.31
N LYS A 279 -7.93 28.53 -3.41
CA LYS A 279 -8.80 28.61 -4.60
C LYS A 279 -8.85 27.29 -5.39
N ARG A 280 -7.90 26.37 -5.17
CA ARG A 280 -7.85 25.07 -5.88
C ARG A 280 -8.56 23.99 -5.08
N GLY A 281 -9.27 23.12 -5.80
CA GLY A 281 -9.93 21.94 -5.22
C GLY A 281 -8.94 20.88 -4.72
N SER A 282 -9.50 19.79 -4.17
CA SER A 282 -8.72 18.65 -3.68
C SER A 282 -7.87 18.00 -4.78
N LEU A 283 -6.64 17.60 -4.43
CA LEU A 283 -5.75 16.88 -5.33
C LEU A 283 -6.22 15.45 -5.57
N LYS A 284 -6.05 14.96 -6.80
CA LYS A 284 -6.32 13.58 -7.20
C LYS A 284 -5.01 12.88 -7.52
N PRO A 285 -4.84 11.61 -7.15
CA PRO A 285 -3.68 10.83 -7.56
C PRO A 285 -3.76 10.55 -9.07
N ASP A 286 -2.61 10.55 -9.74
CA ASP A 286 -2.50 10.20 -11.16
C ASP A 286 -2.34 8.68 -11.35
N LEU A 287 -1.90 7.97 -10.30
CA LEU A 287 -1.77 6.52 -10.29
C LEU A 287 -2.02 5.99 -8.89
N VAL A 288 -2.87 4.96 -8.77
CA VAL A 288 -3.10 4.25 -7.51
C VAL A 288 -2.56 2.83 -7.62
N VAL A 289 -1.71 2.44 -6.68
CA VAL A 289 -1.19 1.08 -6.55
C VAL A 289 -1.86 0.44 -5.34
N CYS A 290 -2.79 -0.49 -5.57
CA CYS A 290 -3.55 -1.18 -4.54
C CYS A 290 -3.03 -2.59 -4.33
N ILE A 291 -2.46 -2.87 -3.16
CA ILE A 291 -1.92 -4.19 -2.82
C ILE A 291 -3.04 -5.20 -2.55
N ASN A 292 -4.15 -4.79 -1.96
CA ASN A 292 -5.25 -5.68 -1.62
C ASN A 292 -6.59 -5.15 -2.19
N PRO A 293 -6.89 -5.45 -3.46
CA PRO A 293 -8.09 -5.00 -4.18
C PRO A 293 -9.42 -5.50 -3.61
N LEU A 294 -9.44 -6.68 -2.99
CA LEU A 294 -10.66 -7.32 -2.50
C LEU A 294 -11.30 -6.49 -1.38
N GLU A 295 -10.51 -6.08 -0.39
CA GLU A 295 -10.99 -5.27 0.74
C GLU A 295 -11.21 -3.81 0.36
N ASN A 296 -10.46 -3.30 -0.62
CA ASN A 296 -10.50 -1.90 -1.04
C ASN A 296 -11.34 -1.66 -2.32
N ALA A 297 -12.46 -2.37 -2.45
CA ALA A 297 -13.35 -2.25 -3.61
C ALA A 297 -13.88 -0.81 -3.82
N VAL A 298 -14.14 -0.08 -2.73
CA VAL A 298 -14.67 1.29 -2.78
C VAL A 298 -13.65 2.26 -3.37
N LEU A 299 -12.38 2.15 -2.97
CA LEU A 299 -11.27 2.93 -3.54
C LEU A 299 -11.20 2.72 -5.06
N LEU A 300 -11.20 1.47 -5.51
CA LEU A 300 -11.11 1.14 -6.95
C LEU A 300 -12.32 1.66 -7.73
N HIS A 301 -13.51 1.58 -7.15
CA HIS A 301 -14.71 2.15 -7.74
C HIS A 301 -14.62 3.68 -7.89
N GLU A 302 -14.14 4.39 -6.87
CA GLU A 302 -13.92 5.83 -6.93
C GLU A 302 -12.83 6.23 -7.94
N CYS A 303 -11.78 5.43 -8.07
CA CYS A 303 -10.74 5.63 -9.09
C CYS A 303 -11.35 5.51 -10.50
N GLY A 304 -12.21 4.52 -10.72
CA GLY A 304 -12.93 4.35 -11.98
C GLY A 304 -13.83 5.55 -12.33
N LEU A 305 -14.55 6.10 -11.34
CA LEU A 305 -15.37 7.31 -11.55
C LEU A 305 -14.53 8.56 -11.86
N ASN A 306 -13.33 8.65 -11.30
CA ASN A 306 -12.43 9.79 -11.48
C ASN A 306 -11.41 9.62 -12.62
N ASN A 307 -11.50 8.54 -13.40
CA ASN A 307 -10.56 8.18 -14.48
C ASN A 307 -9.09 8.08 -14.02
N VAL A 308 -8.87 7.61 -12.79
CA VAL A 308 -7.52 7.37 -12.26
C VAL A 308 -7.10 5.94 -12.61
N PRO A 309 -5.98 5.72 -13.32
CA PRO A 309 -5.49 4.38 -13.60
C PRO A 309 -5.04 3.69 -12.32
N THR A 310 -5.33 2.39 -12.23
CA THR A 310 -5.03 1.58 -11.05
C THR A 310 -4.12 0.40 -11.41
N ILE A 311 -3.12 0.15 -10.56
CA ILE A 311 -2.33 -1.08 -10.53
C ILE A 311 -2.80 -1.86 -9.30
N GLY A 312 -2.93 -3.18 -9.43
CA GLY A 312 -3.46 -4.00 -8.34
C GLY A 312 -2.85 -5.38 -8.31
N VAL A 313 -2.53 -5.88 -7.12
CA VAL A 313 -2.13 -7.28 -6.93
C VAL A 313 -3.39 -8.12 -6.90
N ILE A 314 -3.51 -9.05 -7.85
CA ILE A 314 -4.71 -9.82 -8.07
C ILE A 314 -4.42 -11.28 -7.75
N ASP A 315 -5.04 -11.78 -6.69
CA ASP A 315 -5.12 -13.20 -6.42
C ASP A 315 -6.26 -13.84 -7.27
N THR A 316 -6.31 -15.15 -7.26
CA THR A 316 -7.25 -16.06 -7.91
C THR A 316 -8.71 -15.82 -7.54
N ASP A 317 -9.03 -15.26 -6.39
CA ASP A 317 -10.40 -14.94 -5.95
C ASP A 317 -10.84 -13.49 -6.28
N ALA A 318 -9.87 -12.58 -6.48
CA ALA A 318 -10.14 -11.19 -6.82
C ALA A 318 -10.69 -11.04 -8.26
N ASP A 319 -11.24 -9.87 -8.59
CA ASP A 319 -11.77 -9.59 -9.94
C ASP A 319 -10.79 -8.71 -10.72
N THR A 320 -10.24 -9.23 -11.82
CA THR A 320 -9.30 -8.48 -12.66
C THR A 320 -9.90 -7.26 -13.34
N THR A 321 -11.21 -7.21 -13.54
CA THR A 321 -11.85 -6.10 -14.29
C THR A 321 -11.85 -4.77 -13.53
N ARG A 322 -11.61 -4.81 -12.21
CA ARG A 322 -11.60 -3.63 -11.33
C ARG A 322 -10.33 -2.78 -11.44
N VAL A 323 -9.29 -3.31 -12.07
CA VAL A 323 -7.96 -2.71 -12.10
C VAL A 323 -7.48 -2.53 -13.53
N THR A 324 -6.81 -1.42 -13.83
CA THR A 324 -6.27 -1.15 -15.18
C THR A 324 -5.09 -2.06 -15.51
N TYR A 325 -4.17 -2.23 -14.56
CA TYR A 325 -2.96 -3.02 -14.70
C TYR A 325 -2.88 -4.09 -13.59
N PRO A 326 -3.44 -5.29 -13.82
CA PRO A 326 -3.41 -6.36 -12.83
C PRO A 326 -2.01 -6.98 -12.73
N ILE A 327 -1.58 -7.34 -11.52
CA ILE A 327 -0.38 -8.12 -11.26
C ILE A 327 -0.85 -9.44 -10.62
N PRO A 328 -0.90 -10.55 -11.37
CA PRO A 328 -1.36 -11.82 -10.82
C PRO A 328 -0.33 -12.34 -9.81
N ALA A 329 -0.65 -12.30 -8.52
CA ALA A 329 0.21 -12.79 -7.45
C ALA A 329 -0.58 -12.94 -6.15
N ASN A 330 0.03 -13.65 -5.21
CA ASN A 330 -0.43 -13.78 -3.83
C ASN A 330 -0.43 -12.42 -3.10
N ASP A 331 -1.59 -11.97 -2.61
CA ASP A 331 -1.74 -10.76 -1.79
C ASP A 331 -1.78 -11.04 -0.28
N ASP A 332 -1.96 -12.30 0.14
CA ASP A 332 -1.95 -12.73 1.54
C ASP A 332 -0.53 -12.79 2.13
N SER A 333 0.47 -13.19 1.34
CA SER A 333 1.84 -13.31 1.83
C SER A 333 2.53 -11.94 1.93
N LEU A 334 2.93 -11.55 3.14
CA LEU A 334 3.70 -10.33 3.39
C LEU A 334 5.01 -10.28 2.59
N ARG A 335 5.61 -11.43 2.27
CA ARG A 335 6.85 -11.51 1.46
C ARG A 335 6.59 -11.17 0.00
N SER A 336 5.49 -11.70 -0.55
CA SER A 336 5.03 -11.41 -1.90
C SER A 336 4.71 -9.92 -2.05
N VAL A 337 3.92 -9.39 -1.10
CA VAL A 337 3.57 -7.97 -1.03
C VAL A 337 4.81 -7.09 -0.90
N GLY A 338 5.73 -7.43 0.01
CA GLY A 338 6.97 -6.68 0.21
C GLY A 338 7.82 -6.61 -1.05
N LEU A 339 7.98 -7.74 -1.75
CA LEU A 339 8.69 -7.78 -3.03
C LEU A 339 8.02 -6.90 -4.09
N ILE A 340 6.71 -7.05 -4.29
CA ILE A 340 5.98 -6.32 -5.33
C ILE A 340 5.98 -4.81 -5.04
N ALA A 341 5.64 -4.41 -3.80
CA ALA A 341 5.65 -3.02 -3.39
C ALA A 341 7.06 -2.40 -3.50
N GLY A 342 8.09 -3.13 -3.06
CA GLY A 342 9.48 -2.70 -3.16
C GLY A 342 9.93 -2.49 -4.60
N VAL A 343 9.64 -3.44 -5.51
CA VAL A 343 9.95 -3.33 -6.94
C VAL A 343 9.27 -2.12 -7.58
N LEU A 344 7.99 -1.89 -7.27
CA LEU A 344 7.26 -0.72 -7.78
C LEU A 344 7.80 0.59 -7.19
N GLY A 345 8.17 0.60 -5.91
CA GLY A 345 8.85 1.72 -5.26
C GLY A 345 10.18 2.07 -5.94
N ARG A 346 11.02 1.05 -6.20
CA ARG A 346 12.30 1.19 -6.92
C ARG A 346 12.11 1.70 -8.36
N ALA A 347 11.04 1.29 -9.03
CA ALA A 347 10.69 1.79 -10.36
C ALA A 347 10.28 3.28 -10.31
N GLY A 348 9.51 3.67 -9.29
CA GLY A 348 9.17 5.06 -9.00
C GLY A 348 10.42 5.91 -8.76
N GLU A 349 11.33 5.44 -7.89
CA GLU A 349 12.61 6.09 -7.59
C GLU A 349 13.43 6.35 -8.87
N ALA A 350 13.53 5.34 -9.74
CA ALA A 350 14.23 5.47 -11.02
C ALA A 350 13.58 6.53 -11.94
N GLY A 351 12.26 6.61 -11.95
CA GLY A 351 11.49 7.64 -12.65
C GLY A 351 11.72 9.04 -12.08
N GLN A 352 11.71 9.19 -10.76
CA GLN A 352 11.97 10.46 -10.07
C GLN A 352 13.38 10.97 -10.35
N ARG A 353 14.38 10.08 -10.28
CA ARG A 353 15.76 10.43 -10.61
C ARG A 353 15.87 10.96 -12.04
N ARG A 354 15.23 10.30 -13.01
CA ARG A 354 15.19 10.75 -14.42
C ARG A 354 14.51 12.12 -14.55
N ARG A 355 13.43 12.36 -13.81
CA ARG A 355 12.73 13.66 -13.78
C ARG A 355 13.65 14.77 -13.31
N VAL A 356 14.30 14.59 -12.15
CA VAL A 356 15.21 15.59 -11.56
C VAL A 356 16.40 15.87 -12.48
N GLU A 357 16.99 14.83 -13.09
CA GLU A 357 18.06 15.00 -14.08
C GLU A 357 17.61 15.77 -15.33
N SER A 358 16.35 15.61 -15.75
CA SER A 358 15.79 16.34 -16.89
C SER A 358 15.46 17.79 -16.52
N ALA A 359 14.94 18.01 -15.32
CA ALA A 359 14.70 19.35 -14.78
C ALA A 359 15.99 20.16 -14.61
N LYS A 360 17.08 19.53 -14.14
CA LYS A 360 18.42 20.16 -14.09
C LYS A 360 18.94 20.60 -15.46
N ARG A 361 18.49 19.94 -16.54
CA ARG A 361 18.78 20.29 -17.93
C ARG A 361 17.81 21.33 -18.51
N GLY A 362 16.84 21.81 -17.72
CA GLY A 362 15.80 22.74 -18.16
C GLY A 362 14.67 22.11 -18.99
N VAL A 363 14.58 20.78 -19.05
CA VAL A 363 13.54 20.07 -19.82
C VAL A 363 12.53 19.44 -18.86
N LEU A 364 11.30 19.95 -18.86
CA LEU A 364 10.19 19.39 -18.09
C LEU A 364 9.39 18.39 -18.92
N GLY A 365 9.22 17.18 -18.39
CA GLY A 365 8.44 16.10 -19.02
C GLY A 365 6.93 16.24 -18.87
N TYR A 366 6.46 17.33 -18.26
CA TYR A 366 5.05 17.62 -17.99
C TYR A 366 4.74 19.10 -18.23
N ARG A 367 3.46 19.39 -18.44
CA ARG A 367 3.00 20.76 -18.58
C ARG A 367 2.92 21.40 -17.19
N PRO A 368 3.63 22.50 -16.93
CA PRO A 368 3.48 23.22 -15.67
C PRO A 368 2.05 23.74 -15.55
N VAL A 369 1.58 23.85 -14.31
CA VAL A 369 0.29 24.47 -14.02
C VAL A 369 0.34 25.90 -14.52
N SER A 370 -0.59 26.27 -15.41
CA SER A 370 -0.72 27.65 -15.85
C SER A 370 -1.23 28.49 -14.68
N LEU A 371 -0.34 29.32 -14.14
CA LEU A 371 -0.71 30.39 -13.22
C LEU A 371 -1.31 31.54 -14.03
N THR A 372 -2.36 32.20 -13.52
CA THR A 372 -2.87 33.41 -14.18
C THR A 372 -1.87 34.55 -14.03
N ALA A 373 -1.93 35.56 -14.92
CA ALA A 373 -0.98 36.67 -14.91
C ALA A 373 -0.95 37.46 -13.59
N GLU A 374 -2.06 37.45 -12.84
CA GLU A 374 -2.18 38.03 -11.49
C GLU A 374 -1.32 37.30 -10.46
N GLU A 375 -1.19 35.97 -10.55
CA GLU A 375 -0.44 35.12 -9.58
C GLU A 375 1.08 35.19 -9.79
N LEU A 376 1.52 35.66 -10.97
CA LEU A 376 2.94 35.84 -11.33
C LEU A 376 3.49 37.20 -10.88
N ASN A 377 2.63 38.22 -10.77
CA ASN A 377 3.02 39.59 -10.41
C ASN A 377 3.45 39.74 -8.93
N ASP A 378 3.00 38.86 -8.05
CA ASP A 378 3.46 38.81 -6.65
C ASP A 378 4.91 38.33 -6.49
N GLN A 379 5.51 37.74 -7.54
CA GLN A 379 6.91 37.29 -7.49
C GLN A 379 7.90 38.45 -7.67
N THR A 380 7.52 39.56 -8.30
CA THR A 380 8.42 40.67 -8.61
C THR A 380 8.65 41.65 -7.46
N VAL A 381 7.99 41.48 -6.30
CA VAL A 381 8.08 42.44 -5.19
C VAL A 381 9.14 42.07 -4.14
N THR A 382 9.77 40.89 -4.22
CA THR A 382 10.71 40.42 -3.18
C THR A 382 12.18 40.35 -3.60
N SER A 383 12.55 40.79 -4.80
CA SER A 383 13.92 40.68 -5.31
C SER A 383 14.65 41.99 -5.64
N ASP A 384 14.16 43.18 -5.25
CA ASP A 384 14.91 44.42 -5.42
C ASP A 384 14.99 45.22 -4.12
N GLY A 385 16.08 44.96 -3.41
CA GLY A 385 16.54 45.73 -2.26
C GLY A 385 18.05 45.93 -2.35
N SER A 386 18.51 46.61 -3.39
CA SER A 386 19.81 47.29 -3.39
C SER A 386 19.92 48.32 -4.54
N GLU A 387 19.85 49.58 -4.13
CA GLU A 387 20.54 50.77 -4.66
C GLU A 387 20.12 51.34 -6.03
N ASP A 388 19.45 52.49 -5.93
CA ASP A 388 19.34 53.54 -6.94
C ASP A 388 20.72 53.91 -7.52
N LEU A 389 20.86 53.85 -8.85
CA LEU A 389 21.80 54.68 -9.60
C LEU A 389 21.19 55.00 -10.98
N GLU A 390 21.08 56.29 -11.24
CA GLU A 390 20.42 56.92 -12.38
C GLU A 390 20.98 56.48 -13.75
N THR A 391 20.07 56.20 -14.68
CA THR A 391 20.21 56.18 -16.15
C THR A 391 20.85 57.47 -16.71
N PRO A 392 21.44 57.49 -17.95
CA PRO A 392 20.66 57.20 -19.17
C PRO A 392 21.35 56.62 -20.43
N ALA A 393 20.46 56.04 -21.24
CA ALA A 393 20.38 56.04 -22.72
C ALA A 393 21.41 55.27 -23.57
N GLU A 394 20.89 54.26 -24.28
CA GLU A 394 21.01 53.93 -25.72
C GLU A 394 20.63 52.43 -25.85
N GLY A 395 19.55 52.00 -26.51
CA GLY A 395 19.35 52.12 -27.95
C GLY A 395 19.56 50.75 -28.61
N ALA A 396 18.60 49.80 -28.49
CA ALA A 396 18.47 48.65 -29.40
C ALA A 396 17.12 47.95 -29.21
N GLY A 397 16.19 48.18 -30.16
CA GLY A 397 14.93 47.46 -30.23
C GLY A 397 15.12 46.02 -30.69
N PHE A 398 14.54 45.06 -29.96
CA PHE A 398 14.34 43.70 -30.45
C PHE A 398 12.90 43.53 -30.92
N SER A 399 12.75 43.41 -32.24
CA SER A 399 11.50 43.24 -32.95
C SER A 399 10.93 41.83 -32.79
N PHE A 400 9.66 41.77 -32.41
CA PHE A 400 8.79 40.60 -32.47
C PHE A 400 8.62 40.16 -33.94
N ASN A 401 9.15 38.99 -34.32
CA ASN A 401 8.86 38.41 -35.64
C ASN A 401 7.56 37.61 -35.60
N SER A 402 6.52 38.22 -36.16
CA SER A 402 5.28 37.57 -36.56
C SER A 402 5.51 36.74 -37.83
N VAL A 403 5.15 35.46 -37.79
CA VAL A 403 5.17 34.58 -38.97
C VAL A 403 3.92 34.84 -39.80
N GLY A 404 4.05 35.72 -40.79
CA GLY A 404 3.08 35.88 -41.88
C GLY A 404 3.36 34.87 -43.00
N LYS A 405 2.47 33.89 -43.18
CA LYS A 405 2.40 33.06 -44.39
C LYS A 405 1.41 33.70 -45.37
N GLN A 406 1.93 34.33 -46.44
CA GLN A 406 1.22 34.51 -47.70
C GLN A 406 2.17 34.42 -48.90
N GLY A 407 1.90 33.45 -49.78
CA GLY A 407 1.75 33.67 -51.23
C GLY A 407 2.98 33.64 -52.14
N ARG A 408 3.04 32.60 -52.99
CA ARG A 408 3.32 32.54 -54.45
C ARG A 408 3.77 31.09 -54.75
N GLY A 409 3.25 30.34 -55.72
CA GLY A 409 2.63 30.71 -56.98
C GLY A 409 3.44 30.05 -58.11
N LEU A 410 3.06 28.82 -58.47
CA LEU A 410 3.08 28.19 -59.80
C LEU A 410 2.54 26.76 -59.67
#